data_AF-A0A4D4KSQ4-F1
#
_entry.id   AF-A0A4D4KSQ4-F1
#
_cell.length_a   1.000
_cell.length_b   1.000
_cell.length_c   1.000
_cell.angle_alpha   90.00
_cell.angle_beta   90.00
_cell.angle_gamma   90.00
#
_symmetry.space_group_name_H-M   'P 1'
#
loop_
_entity.id
_entity.type
_entity.pdbx_description
1 polymer ?
#
loop_
_entity_poly.entity_id
_entity_poly.type
_entity_poly.pdbx_seq_one_letter_code
_entity_poly.pdbx_strand_id
1 'polypeptide(L)'
;MLSTKDDFVQHGSGKVRIFDEIRAGQCWTTTAIAGVCTLPNMRTITNGDLIDEPALEGVHGDGGDHTMTTYLGSRNMTEESAVTFLQEVQEVNGTRWHDTDPDLVRVHAQHRDLMTVPLRTLDGAARATA
;
A
#
# COMPACT_ATOMS: atom_id res chain seq x y z
N MET A 1 -12.02 8.71 -7.56
CA MET A 1 -13.17 8.43 -6.71
C MET A 1 -13.90 7.26 -7.35
N LEU A 2 -13.99 6.12 -6.67
CA LEU A 2 -14.81 5.00 -7.15
C LEU A 2 -16.26 5.48 -7.33
N SER A 3 -16.99 4.88 -8.26
CA SER A 3 -18.39 5.24 -8.48
C SER A 3 -19.18 5.00 -7.18
N THR A 4 -20.20 5.82 -6.89
CA THR A 4 -21.05 5.66 -5.70
C THR A 4 -21.76 4.30 -5.60
N LYS A 5 -21.74 3.49 -6.67
CA LYS A 5 -22.26 2.11 -6.67
C LYS A 5 -21.26 1.07 -6.15
N ASP A 6 -19.96 1.36 -6.23
CA ASP A 6 -18.88 0.44 -5.87
C ASP A 6 -18.22 0.84 -4.53
N ASP A 7 -18.63 1.98 -3.98
CA ASP A 7 -18.17 2.47 -2.69
C ASP A 7 -18.76 1.61 -1.55
N PHE A 8 -17.89 1.15 -0.64
CA PHE A 8 -18.25 0.30 0.52
C PHE A 8 -18.81 -1.10 0.23
N VAL A 9 -18.60 -1.67 -0.97
CA VAL A 9 -19.02 -3.04 -1.27
C VAL A 9 -17.94 -4.04 -0.82
N GLN A 10 -18.30 -4.94 0.10
CA GLN A 10 -17.37 -5.97 0.58
C GLN A 10 -17.25 -7.12 -0.43
N HIS A 11 -16.07 -7.27 -1.04
CA HIS A 11 -15.76 -8.39 -1.95
C HIS A 11 -14.94 -9.52 -1.30
N GLY A 12 -14.59 -9.36 -0.02
CA GLY A 12 -13.80 -10.34 0.74
C GLY A 12 -14.63 -11.36 1.53
N SER A 13 -13.93 -12.20 2.31
CA SER A 13 -14.53 -13.34 3.03
C SER A 13 -15.52 -13.02 4.16
N GLY A 14 -15.76 -11.74 4.49
CA GLY A 14 -16.60 -11.36 5.63
C GLY A 14 -15.98 -11.60 7.01
N LYS A 15 -14.76 -12.14 7.09
CA LYS A 15 -14.13 -12.54 8.35
C LYS A 15 -13.47 -11.35 9.07
N VAL A 16 -13.69 -11.27 10.37
CA VAL A 16 -12.98 -10.33 11.25
C VAL A 16 -11.66 -10.95 11.71
N ARG A 17 -10.59 -10.18 11.64
CA ARG A 17 -9.27 -10.50 12.21
C ARG A 17 -8.96 -9.50 13.31
N ILE A 18 -8.46 -9.99 14.44
CA ILE A 18 -8.08 -9.18 15.60
C ILE A 18 -6.56 -9.20 15.71
N PHE A 19 -5.96 -8.02 15.85
CA PHE A 19 -4.52 -7.84 15.99
C PHE A 19 -4.19 -7.23 17.35
N ASP A 20 -2.97 -7.46 17.82
CA ASP A 20 -2.46 -6.82 19.03
C ASP A 20 -2.37 -5.29 18.85
N GLU A 21 -2.68 -4.56 19.92
CA GLU A 21 -2.58 -3.11 19.92
C GLU A 21 -1.12 -2.65 19.85
N ILE A 22 -0.88 -1.55 19.13
CA ILE A 22 0.42 -0.90 19.10
C ILE A 22 0.74 -0.35 20.48
N ARG A 23 1.94 -0.64 20.98
CA ARG A 23 2.39 -0.17 22.29
C ARG A 23 2.48 1.36 22.32
N ALA A 24 2.18 1.94 23.48
CA ALA A 24 2.39 3.36 23.73
C ALA A 24 3.84 3.77 23.36
N GLY A 25 3.97 4.84 22.56
CA GLY A 25 5.27 5.32 22.05
C GLY A 25 5.71 4.73 20.71
N GLN A 26 4.97 3.79 20.14
CA GLN A 26 5.21 3.26 18.77
C GLN A 26 4.15 3.76 17.76
N CYS A 27 3.20 4.57 18.22
CA CYS A 27 2.17 5.18 17.40
C CYS A 27 2.64 6.56 16.94
N TRP A 28 3.01 6.67 15.66
CA TRP A 28 3.42 7.91 15.01
C TRP A 28 2.27 8.40 14.13
N THR A 29 1.17 8.86 14.72
CA THR A 29 0.03 9.38 13.96
C THR A 29 0.20 10.86 13.65
N THR A 30 -0.10 11.24 12.42
CA THR A 30 -0.50 12.61 12.10
C THR A 30 -1.93 12.81 12.59
N THR A 31 -2.26 13.99 13.12
CA THR A 31 -3.61 14.34 13.55
C THR A 31 -4.62 14.08 12.42
N ALA A 32 -5.51 13.11 12.58
CA ALA A 32 -6.61 12.89 11.66
C ALA A 32 -7.62 14.03 11.84
N ILE A 33 -7.67 14.94 10.89
CA ILE A 33 -8.59 16.08 10.91
C ILE A 33 -9.93 15.54 10.37
N ALA A 34 -10.71 14.91 11.25
CA ALA A 34 -12.03 14.32 11.00
C ALA A 34 -12.09 13.03 10.12
N GLY A 35 -11.52 11.92 10.60
CA GLY A 35 -11.66 10.59 9.98
C GLY A 35 -11.16 9.44 10.86
N VAL A 36 -11.40 8.19 10.44
CA VAL A 36 -10.79 6.99 11.07
C VAL A 36 -9.44 6.74 10.42
N CYS A 37 -8.36 6.73 11.23
CA CYS A 37 -7.02 6.38 10.78
C CYS A 37 -6.65 5.01 11.36
N THR A 38 -6.32 4.07 10.47
CA THR A 38 -5.74 2.78 10.85
C THR A 38 -4.22 2.85 10.71
N LEU A 39 -3.49 2.32 11.67
CA LEU A 39 -2.02 2.28 11.65
C LEU A 39 -1.56 0.85 11.90
N PRO A 40 -1.32 0.05 10.84
CA PRO A 40 -0.70 -1.26 10.99
C PRO A 40 0.83 -1.12 11.12
N ASN A 41 1.42 -1.66 12.19
CA ASN A 41 2.88 -1.78 12.32
C ASN A 41 3.32 -3.17 11.84
N MET A 42 3.82 -3.24 10.60
CA MET A 42 4.13 -4.49 9.93
C MET A 42 5.63 -4.81 9.93
N ARG A 43 5.96 -6.08 10.17
CA ARG A 43 7.31 -6.62 10.00
C ARG A 43 7.25 -7.87 9.12
N THR A 44 7.80 -7.78 7.92
CA THR A 44 8.03 -8.93 7.06
C THR A 44 9.32 -9.65 7.50
N ILE A 45 9.25 -10.97 7.62
CA ILE A 45 10.38 -11.83 7.94
C ILE A 45 10.48 -12.88 6.83
N THR A 46 11.64 -13.01 6.21
CA THR A 46 11.94 -14.04 5.22
C THR A 46 13.03 -14.96 5.76
N ASN A 47 12.97 -16.24 5.41
CA ASN A 47 14.01 -17.24 5.67
C ASN A 47 13.92 -18.33 4.59
N GLY A 48 14.90 -19.25 4.54
CA GLY A 48 14.95 -20.28 3.51
C GLY A 48 13.79 -21.29 3.53
N ASP A 49 13.00 -21.32 4.60
CA ASP A 49 11.83 -22.20 4.75
C ASP A 49 10.51 -21.50 4.39
N LEU A 50 10.54 -20.18 4.16
CA LEU A 50 9.38 -19.39 3.75
C LEU A 50 9.35 -19.24 2.24
N ILE A 51 8.18 -19.54 1.66
CA ILE A 51 7.91 -19.23 0.26
C ILE A 51 7.55 -17.75 0.18
N ASP A 52 8.39 -16.98 -0.50
CA ASP A 52 8.14 -15.57 -0.79
C ASP A 52 7.50 -15.46 -2.18
N GLU A 53 6.19 -15.22 -2.21
CA GLU A 53 5.46 -14.91 -3.44
C GLU A 53 4.78 -13.55 -3.30
N PRO A 54 4.69 -12.76 -4.39
CA PRO A 54 3.88 -11.56 -4.42
C PRO A 54 2.45 -11.84 -3.96
N ALA A 55 1.81 -10.82 -3.37
CA ALA A 55 0.45 -10.95 -2.86
C ALA A 55 -0.47 -11.56 -3.92
N LEU A 56 -1.22 -12.60 -3.54
CA LEU A 56 -2.11 -13.34 -4.45
C LEU A 56 -3.18 -12.43 -5.07
N GLU A 57 -3.52 -11.34 -4.38
CA GLU A 57 -4.45 -10.32 -4.82
C GLU A 57 -3.94 -9.49 -6.00
N GLY A 58 -2.62 -9.44 -6.25
CA GLY A 58 -2.07 -8.58 -7.30
C GLY A 58 -2.20 -7.08 -6.98
N VAL A 59 -2.37 -6.26 -8.01
CA VAL A 59 -2.60 -4.81 -7.86
C VAL A 59 -3.93 -4.57 -7.13
N HIS A 60 -3.91 -3.70 -6.11
CA HIS A 60 -5.12 -3.36 -5.37
C HIS A 60 -5.06 -1.94 -4.79
N GLY A 61 -6.23 -1.45 -4.37
CA GLY A 61 -6.35 -0.32 -3.45
C GLY A 61 -6.66 -0.79 -2.02
N ASP A 62 -6.37 0.05 -1.02
CA ASP A 62 -6.52 -0.33 0.39
C ASP A 62 -7.91 -0.03 0.98
N GLY A 63 -8.81 0.57 0.21
CA GLY A 63 -10.16 0.93 0.66
C GLY A 63 -10.24 2.18 1.55
N GLY A 64 -9.12 2.88 1.77
CA GLY A 64 -9.09 4.22 2.36
C GLY A 64 -8.95 5.32 1.30
N ASP A 65 -9.30 6.56 1.67
CA ASP A 65 -9.13 7.72 0.78
C ASP A 65 -7.66 7.97 0.42
N HIS A 66 -6.79 7.79 1.41
CA HIS A 66 -5.36 8.00 1.32
C HIS A 66 -4.62 6.91 2.10
N THR A 67 -3.58 6.34 1.49
CA THR A 67 -2.66 5.43 2.17
C THR A 67 -1.29 6.09 2.29
N MET A 68 -0.60 5.81 3.40
CA MET A 68 0.80 6.18 3.54
C MET A 68 1.59 4.96 4.00
N THR A 69 2.63 4.62 3.24
CA THR A 69 3.60 3.61 3.66
C THR A 69 4.86 4.33 4.11
N THR A 70 5.24 4.10 5.37
CA THR A 70 6.48 4.62 5.95
C THR A 70 7.43 3.47 6.22
N TYR A 71 8.60 3.52 5.62
CA TYR A 71 9.64 2.53 5.88
C TYR A 71 10.35 2.84 7.21
N LEU A 72 10.33 1.89 8.14
CA LEU A 72 10.95 2.03 9.47
C LEU A 72 12.36 1.43 9.57
N GLY A 73 12.75 0.59 8.60
CA GLY A 73 14.05 -0.07 8.58
C GLY A 73 13.98 -1.54 8.17
N SER A 74 15.14 -2.10 7.81
CA SER A 74 15.32 -3.51 7.47
C SER A 74 16.72 -3.99 7.87
N ARG A 75 16.95 -5.30 7.74
CA ARG A 75 18.26 -5.93 7.85
C ARG A 75 18.37 -7.00 6.77
N ASN A 76 19.53 -7.08 6.12
CA ASN A 76 19.80 -8.11 5.11
C ASN A 76 18.77 -8.13 3.95
N MET A 77 18.35 -6.93 3.51
CA MET A 77 17.40 -6.77 2.41
C MET A 77 18.14 -6.64 1.09
N THR A 78 17.71 -7.39 0.08
CA THR A 78 18.33 -7.34 -1.24
C THR A 78 17.85 -6.13 -2.04
N GLU A 79 18.53 -5.87 -3.15
CA GLU A 79 18.21 -4.74 -4.02
C GLU A 79 16.88 -4.85 -4.76
N GLU A 80 16.29 -6.04 -4.80
CA GLU A 80 15.02 -6.29 -5.50
C GLU A 80 13.86 -6.48 -4.50
N SER A 81 14.13 -6.41 -3.20
CA SER A 81 13.12 -6.55 -2.15
C SER A 81 12.52 -5.19 -1.75
N ALA A 82 11.32 -5.25 -1.15
CA ALA A 82 10.57 -4.09 -0.63
C ALA A 82 10.41 -2.97 -1.67
N VAL A 83 10.04 -3.37 -2.88
CA VAL A 83 9.73 -2.46 -3.98
C VAL A 83 8.23 -2.20 -4.01
N THR A 84 7.85 -0.93 -4.07
CA THR A 84 6.48 -0.49 -4.30
C THR A 84 6.32 0.02 -5.72
N PHE A 85 5.33 -0.51 -6.42
CA PHE A 85 4.86 0.00 -7.70
C PHE A 85 3.53 0.73 -7.48
N LEU A 86 3.44 1.98 -7.93
CA LEU A 86 2.19 2.73 -7.95
C LEU A 86 1.69 2.82 -9.37
N GLN A 87 0.43 2.45 -9.54
CA GLN A 87 -0.20 2.39 -10.84
C GLN A 87 -1.31 3.43 -10.94
N GLU A 88 -1.57 3.87 -12.15
CA GLU A 88 -2.76 4.64 -12.45
C GLU A 88 -4.03 3.84 -12.16
N VAL A 89 -5.12 4.56 -11.91
CA VAL A 89 -6.43 3.96 -11.57
C VAL A 89 -7.02 3.13 -12.71
N GLN A 90 -6.46 3.23 -13.92
CA GLN A 90 -6.88 2.45 -15.08
C GLN A 90 -6.38 1.00 -15.05
N GLU A 91 -5.38 0.66 -14.23
CA GLU A 91 -4.98 -0.73 -14.06
C GLU A 91 -6.12 -1.52 -13.41
N VAL A 92 -6.30 -2.77 -13.84
CA VAL A 92 -7.36 -3.62 -13.33
C VAL A 92 -6.94 -4.16 -11.96
N ASN A 93 -7.78 -3.92 -10.94
CA ASN A 93 -7.59 -4.56 -9.63
C ASN A 93 -7.55 -6.08 -9.81
N GLY A 94 -6.60 -6.76 -9.16
CA GLY A 94 -6.41 -8.19 -9.34
C GLY A 94 -5.31 -8.57 -10.34
N THR A 95 -4.83 -7.64 -11.17
CA THR A 95 -3.78 -7.94 -12.16
C THR A 95 -2.52 -8.40 -11.43
N ARG A 96 -1.99 -9.56 -11.84
CA ARG A 96 -0.75 -10.09 -11.27
C ARG A 96 0.41 -9.20 -11.65
N TRP A 97 1.39 -9.09 -10.76
CA TRP A 97 2.55 -8.20 -10.92
C TRP A 97 3.31 -8.32 -12.26
N HIS A 98 3.29 -9.48 -12.91
CA HIS A 98 3.96 -9.71 -14.21
C HIS A 98 3.05 -9.46 -15.42
N ASP A 99 1.74 -9.30 -15.19
CA ASP A 99 0.73 -9.08 -16.22
C ASP A 99 0.28 -7.61 -16.28
N THR A 100 0.83 -6.74 -15.42
CA THR A 100 0.47 -5.31 -15.34
C THR A 100 0.95 -4.53 -16.54
N ASP A 101 0.19 -3.51 -16.94
CA ASP A 101 0.58 -2.62 -18.03
C ASP A 101 1.71 -1.69 -17.57
N PRO A 102 2.94 -1.81 -18.13
CA PRO A 102 4.05 -0.97 -17.72
C PRO A 102 3.81 0.53 -17.98
N ASP A 103 2.93 0.91 -18.91
CA ASP A 103 2.63 2.32 -19.22
C ASP A 103 1.76 2.99 -18.14
N LEU A 104 1.12 2.18 -17.30
CA LEU A 104 0.31 2.64 -16.16
C LEU A 104 1.11 2.76 -14.86
N VAL A 105 2.35 2.26 -14.83
CA VAL A 105 3.24 2.42 -13.67
C VAL A 105 3.74 3.86 -13.58
N ARG A 106 3.42 4.56 -12.49
CA ARG A 106 3.81 5.95 -12.22
C ARG A 106 4.97 6.08 -11.27
N VAL A 107 5.08 5.16 -10.33
CA VAL A 107 6.16 5.14 -9.36
C VAL A 107 6.70 3.73 -9.23
N HIS A 108 8.02 3.66 -9.19
CA HIS A 108 8.79 2.48 -8.84
C HIS A 108 9.76 2.92 -7.75
N ALA A 109 9.43 2.60 -6.49
CA ALA A 109 10.15 3.07 -5.33
C ALA A 109 10.58 1.90 -4.46
N GLN A 110 11.89 1.73 -4.31
CA GLN A 110 12.43 0.80 -3.36
C GLN A 110 12.63 1.47 -2.01
N HIS A 111 12.09 0.87 -0.96
CA HIS A 111 12.27 1.35 0.40
C HIS A 111 13.64 0.90 0.93
N ARG A 112 14.58 1.82 1.16
CA ARG A 112 15.90 1.52 1.77
C ARG A 112 16.31 2.50 2.85
N ASP A 113 16.04 3.78 2.61
CA ASP A 113 16.22 4.87 3.57
C ASP A 113 14.88 5.28 4.16
N LEU A 114 14.90 6.01 5.28
CA LEU A 114 13.68 6.55 5.91
C LEU A 114 12.94 7.42 4.88
N MET A 115 11.89 6.86 4.28
CA MET A 115 11.13 7.50 3.22
C MET A 115 9.64 7.29 3.49
N THR A 116 8.89 8.37 3.32
CA THR A 116 7.43 8.36 3.30
C THR A 116 6.99 8.42 1.86
N VAL A 117 6.21 7.42 1.41
CA VAL A 117 5.54 7.49 0.11
C VAL A 117 4.06 7.78 0.38
N PRO A 118 3.60 9.03 0.19
CA PRO A 118 2.17 9.33 0.26
C PRO A 118 1.49 8.75 -0.98
N LEU A 119 0.56 7.82 -0.78
CA LEU A 119 -0.28 7.27 -1.85
C LEU A 119 -1.54 8.12 -1.93
N ARG A 120 -1.57 8.97 -2.95
CA ARG A 120 -2.79 9.68 -3.32
C ARG A 120 -3.41 8.91 -4.48
N THR A 121 -4.67 8.52 -4.34
CA THR A 121 -5.51 8.16 -5.47
C THR A 121 -5.57 9.40 -6.37
N LEU A 122 -4.86 9.37 -7.50
CA LEU A 122 -4.79 10.49 -8.43
C LEU A 122 -6.12 10.58 -9.17
N ASP A 123 -7.09 11.28 -8.56
CA ASP A 123 -8.15 11.88 -9.36
C ASP A 123 -7.55 13.02 -10.17
N GLY A 124 -7.86 12.99 -11.48
CA GLY A 124 -7.28 13.86 -12.48
C GLY A 124 -7.30 15.35 -12.11
N ALA A 125 -6.31 16.04 -12.68
CA ALA A 125 -6.05 17.47 -12.66
C ALA A 125 -5.24 18.01 -11.47
N ALA A 126 -3.91 17.88 -11.57
CA ALA A 126 -3.03 19.03 -11.42
C ALA A 126 -1.71 18.79 -12.17
N ARG A 127 -1.53 19.48 -13.30
CA ARG A 127 -0.21 19.75 -13.85
C ARG A 127 0.53 20.64 -12.84
N ALA A 128 1.60 20.13 -12.23
CA ALA A 128 2.59 21.00 -11.61
C ALA A 128 3.55 21.47 -12.70
N THR A 129 3.41 22.73 -13.10
CA THR A 129 4.46 23.46 -13.82
C THR A 129 5.60 23.77 -12.86
N ALA A 130 6.82 23.43 -13.29
CA ALA A 130 8.15 23.97 -12.97
C ALA A 130 8.44 24.38 -11.51
#